data_AF-A0A1Q3M7X3-F1
#
_entry.id   AF-A0A1Q3M7X3-F1
#
_cell.length_a   1.000
_cell.length_b   1.000
_cell.length_c   1.000
_cell.angle_alpha   90.00
_cell.angle_beta   90.00
_cell.angle_gamma   90.00
#
_symmetry.space_group_name_H-M   'P 1'
#
loop_
_entity.id
_entity.type
_entity.pdbx_description
1 polymer ?
#
loop_
_entity_poly.entity_id
_entity_poly.type
_entity_poly.pdbx_seq_one_letter_code
_entity_poly.pdbx_strand_id
1 'polypeptide(L)'
;MGVLKAFYRLFVLPRFARQYPKEAGYVYFQEFMPENKFDIRVIVIGEKAFAIKRMVRANDFRASGSGNILFDRDEIDVECVKIAFDTNRKIGSQSVGYDFVFDINNKPLIVEISYGFGVAAYDPCPGYWDADLKWHPGSFNPQEWMVEELIKTVESNVKNG
;
A
#
# COMPACT_ATOMS: atom_id res chain seq x y z
N MET A 1 -14.31 -1.03 33.88
CA MET A 1 -14.02 -2.23 33.06
C MET A 1 -12.88 -2.09 32.06
N GLY A 2 -12.65 -0.92 31.41
CA GLY A 2 -11.55 -0.76 30.43
C GLY A 2 -10.14 -0.71 31.05
N VAL A 3 -9.99 -0.02 32.18
CA VAL A 3 -8.69 0.15 32.87
C VAL A 3 -8.14 -1.16 33.41
N LEU A 4 -8.97 -1.98 34.08
CA LEU A 4 -8.55 -3.32 34.54
C LEU A 4 -8.10 -4.23 33.39
N LYS A 5 -8.79 -4.17 32.24
CA LYS A 5 -8.40 -4.93 31.04
C LYS A 5 -7.05 -4.47 30.47
N ALA A 6 -6.74 -3.16 30.54
CA ALA A 6 -5.45 -2.63 30.13
C ALA A 6 -4.31 -3.13 31.05
N PHE A 7 -4.52 -3.10 32.37
CA PHE A 7 -3.56 -3.65 33.33
C PHE A 7 -3.34 -5.17 33.16
N TYR A 8 -4.41 -5.94 32.93
CA TYR A 8 -4.28 -7.37 32.65
C TYR A 8 -3.48 -7.67 31.39
N ARG A 9 -3.63 -6.86 30.34
CA ARG A 9 -2.90 -7.00 29.06
C ARG A 9 -1.41 -6.72 29.15
N LEU A 10 -0.93 -6.06 30.21
CA LEU A 10 0.51 -5.90 30.47
C LEU A 10 1.19 -7.23 30.80
N PHE A 11 0.45 -8.15 31.44
CA PHE A 11 0.97 -9.45 31.88
C PHE A 11 0.52 -10.59 30.96
N VAL A 12 -0.64 -10.45 30.32
CA VAL A 12 -1.20 -11.46 29.42
C VAL A 12 -1.39 -10.84 28.03
N LEU A 13 -0.38 -11.05 27.18
CA LEU A 13 -0.44 -10.68 25.78
C LEU A 13 -1.67 -11.31 25.11
N PRO A 14 -2.51 -10.52 24.41
CA PRO A 14 -3.62 -11.03 23.61
C PRO A 14 -3.14 -12.04 22.58
N ARG A 15 -4.00 -12.98 22.20
CA ARG A 15 -3.69 -14.03 21.20
C ARG A 15 -3.11 -13.44 19.90
N PHE A 16 -3.64 -12.31 19.45
CA PHE A 16 -3.15 -11.56 18.28
C PHE A 16 -1.71 -11.08 18.45
N ALA A 17 -1.36 -10.49 19.59
CA ALA A 17 -0.01 -9.99 19.87
C ALA A 17 1.03 -11.13 19.97
N ARG A 18 0.60 -12.36 20.28
CA ARG A 18 1.47 -13.56 20.28
C ARG A 18 1.72 -14.13 18.88
N GLN A 19 0.91 -13.76 17.89
CA GLN A 19 1.02 -14.24 16.51
C GLN A 19 1.91 -13.33 15.64
N TYR A 20 2.26 -12.13 16.12
CA TYR A 20 3.23 -11.28 15.43
C TYR A 20 4.64 -11.85 15.58
N PRO A 21 5.44 -11.88 14.49
CA PRO A 21 6.88 -12.07 14.59
C PRO A 21 7.47 -11.05 15.57
N LYS A 22 8.54 -11.44 16.28
CA LYS A 22 9.29 -10.49 17.09
C LYS A 22 10.07 -9.58 16.15
N GLU A 23 9.46 -8.48 15.71
CA GLU A 23 10.14 -7.39 15.00
C GLU A 23 10.95 -6.54 16.00
N ALA A 24 11.84 -7.19 16.75
CA ALA A 24 12.61 -6.60 17.82
C ALA A 24 14.06 -7.09 17.78
N GLY A 25 15.00 -6.16 17.94
CA GLY A 25 16.43 -6.47 17.97
C GLY A 25 17.16 -6.39 16.63
N TYR A 26 16.52 -5.83 15.58
CA TYR A 26 17.19 -5.51 14.32
C TYR A 26 16.88 -4.07 13.88
N VAL A 27 17.71 -3.57 12.97
CA VAL A 27 17.57 -2.26 12.33
C VAL A 27 17.88 -2.43 10.85
N TYR A 28 17.15 -1.72 10.00
CA TYR A 28 17.39 -1.70 8.55
C TYR A 28 18.03 -0.37 8.17
N PHE A 29 19.19 -0.43 7.55
CA PHE A 29 19.89 0.75 7.02
C PHE A 29 19.72 0.77 5.50
N GLN A 30 19.23 1.88 4.98
CA GLN A 30 19.04 2.10 3.55
C GLN A 30 19.86 3.31 3.12
N GLU A 31 20.25 3.31 1.84
CA GLU A 31 20.79 4.51 1.22
C GLU A 31 19.73 5.62 1.22
N PHE A 32 20.14 6.82 1.61
CA PHE A 32 19.25 7.98 1.63
C PHE A 32 19.20 8.64 0.26
N MET A 33 17.99 8.92 -0.23
CA MET A 33 17.75 9.54 -1.54
C MET A 33 17.35 11.02 -1.37
N PRO A 34 18.30 11.98 -1.28
CA PRO A 34 18.05 13.36 -0.85
C PRO A 34 17.20 14.20 -1.81
N GLU A 35 17.16 13.82 -3.09
CA GLU A 35 16.47 14.58 -4.13
C GLU A 35 14.98 14.28 -4.23
N ASN A 36 14.47 13.28 -3.50
CA ASN A 36 13.04 12.99 -3.49
C ASN A 36 12.26 14.12 -2.82
N LYS A 37 11.33 14.72 -3.58
CA LYS A 37 10.37 15.72 -3.08
C LYS A 37 8.96 15.15 -2.90
N PHE A 38 8.79 13.89 -3.21
CA PHE A 38 7.54 13.15 -3.07
C PHE A 38 7.85 11.65 -2.98
N ASP A 39 6.82 10.88 -2.64
CA ASP A 39 6.76 9.47 -2.99
C ASP A 39 5.48 9.21 -3.81
N ILE A 40 5.44 8.05 -4.46
CA ILE A 40 4.22 7.53 -5.10
C ILE A 40 3.79 6.30 -4.33
N ARG A 41 2.54 6.28 -3.87
CA ARG A 41 1.94 5.09 -3.27
C ARG A 41 0.97 4.46 -4.24
N VAL A 42 1.24 3.22 -4.64
CA VAL A 42 0.35 2.41 -5.48
C VAL A 42 -0.31 1.36 -4.61
N ILE A 43 -1.64 1.27 -4.65
CA ILE A 43 -2.40 0.18 -4.05
C ILE A 43 -2.83 -0.76 -5.16
N VAL A 44 -2.52 -2.05 -5.02
CA VAL A 44 -2.97 -3.12 -5.92
C VAL A 44 -4.00 -3.97 -5.18
N ILE A 45 -5.12 -4.28 -5.83
CA ILE A 45 -6.17 -5.19 -5.34
C ILE A 45 -6.59 -6.09 -6.51
N GLY A 46 -6.20 -7.36 -6.47
CA GLY A 46 -6.33 -8.28 -7.61
C GLY A 46 -5.68 -7.70 -8.87
N GLU A 47 -6.46 -7.60 -9.94
CA GLU A 47 -6.03 -7.06 -11.25
C GLU A 47 -6.31 -5.56 -11.42
N LYS A 48 -6.53 -4.82 -10.32
CA LYS A 48 -6.78 -3.37 -10.34
C LYS A 48 -5.78 -2.64 -9.46
N ALA A 49 -5.38 -1.43 -9.85
CA ALA A 49 -4.49 -0.59 -9.06
C ALA A 49 -4.87 0.89 -9.12
N PHE A 50 -4.69 1.59 -8.01
CA PHE A 50 -4.86 3.05 -7.93
C PHE A 50 -3.69 3.65 -7.15
N ALA A 51 -3.42 4.93 -7.34
CA ALA A 51 -2.23 5.53 -6.78
C ALA A 51 -2.44 6.99 -6.39
N ILE A 52 -1.56 7.46 -5.52
CA ILE A 52 -1.44 8.86 -5.13
C ILE A 52 0.03 9.27 -5.13
N LYS A 53 0.30 10.54 -5.43
CA LYS A 53 1.60 11.16 -5.16
C LYS A 53 1.50 11.93 -3.85
N ARG A 54 2.37 11.64 -2.88
CA ARG A 54 2.40 12.36 -1.60
C ARG A 54 3.62 13.27 -1.60
N MET A 55 3.39 14.56 -1.42
CA MET A 55 4.48 15.54 -1.42
C MET A 55 5.19 15.56 -0.07
N VAL A 56 6.49 15.78 -0.06
CA VAL A 56 7.26 16.04 1.15
C VAL A 56 6.85 17.40 1.73
N ARG A 57 6.65 17.47 3.04
CA ARG A 57 6.34 18.75 3.73
C ARG A 57 7.57 19.63 3.88
N ALA A 58 7.36 20.93 4.02
CA ALA A 58 8.45 21.86 4.29
C ALA A 58 9.24 21.45 5.54
N ASN A 59 10.58 21.50 5.45
CA ASN A 59 11.52 21.13 6.50
C ASN A 59 11.42 19.66 6.98
N ASP A 60 10.99 18.74 6.12
CA ASP A 60 11.06 17.29 6.35
C ASP A 60 11.59 16.60 5.08
N PHE A 61 12.01 15.34 5.19
CA PHE A 61 12.35 14.47 4.05
C PHE A 61 11.26 13.41 3.80
N ARG A 62 10.29 13.27 4.71
CA ARG A 62 9.22 12.26 4.63
C ARG A 62 7.99 12.81 3.93
N ALA A 63 7.45 12.01 3.02
CA ALA A 63 6.22 12.28 2.30
C ALA A 63 4.97 11.69 2.99
N SER A 64 5.08 10.48 3.54
CA SER A 64 3.97 9.85 4.27
C SER A 64 3.49 10.72 5.44
N GLY A 65 2.18 10.91 5.54
CA GLY A 65 1.54 11.73 6.57
C GLY A 65 1.71 13.25 6.40
N SER A 66 2.20 13.74 5.26
CA SER A 66 2.31 15.18 4.99
C SER A 66 0.96 15.87 4.83
N GLY A 67 -0.08 15.13 4.42
CA GLY A 67 -1.41 15.65 4.09
C GLY A 67 -1.48 16.37 2.73
N ASN A 68 -0.35 16.52 2.02
CA ASN A 68 -0.31 17.10 0.69
C ASN A 68 -0.29 15.97 -0.36
N ILE A 69 -1.44 15.71 -0.96
CA ILE A 69 -1.67 14.57 -1.86
C ILE A 69 -2.13 15.08 -3.21
N LEU A 70 -1.50 14.58 -4.27
CA LEU A 70 -1.90 14.78 -5.65
C LEU A 70 -2.51 13.49 -6.19
N PHE A 71 -3.67 13.63 -6.83
CA PHE A 71 -4.51 12.51 -7.28
C PHE A 71 -4.55 12.36 -8.80
N ASP A 72 -4.11 13.37 -9.54
CA ASP A 72 -4.15 13.35 -10.99
C ASP A 72 -3.34 12.16 -11.52
N ARG A 73 -3.89 11.46 -12.50
CA ARG A 73 -3.22 10.36 -13.18
C ARG A 73 -1.88 10.81 -13.75
N ASP A 74 -1.81 12.03 -14.27
CA ASP A 74 -0.60 12.57 -14.90
C ASP A 74 0.52 12.87 -13.88
N GLU A 75 0.18 12.87 -12.59
CA GLU A 75 1.16 12.95 -11.50
C GLU A 75 1.79 11.59 -11.15
N ILE A 76 1.25 10.49 -11.68
CA ILE A 76 1.67 9.13 -11.35
C ILE A 76 2.56 8.57 -12.45
N ASP A 77 3.80 8.22 -12.10
CA ASP A 77 4.67 7.43 -12.97
C ASP A 77 4.08 6.03 -13.14
N VAL A 78 3.66 5.70 -14.37
CA VAL A 78 3.04 4.40 -14.70
C VAL A 78 4.00 3.23 -14.49
N GLU A 79 5.31 3.45 -14.51
CA GLU A 79 6.28 2.39 -14.21
C GLU A 79 6.17 1.94 -12.74
N CYS A 80 5.78 2.82 -11.81
CA CYS A 80 5.45 2.42 -10.44
C CYS A 80 4.28 1.44 -10.41
N VAL A 81 3.21 1.71 -11.18
CA VAL A 81 2.02 0.86 -11.26
C VAL A 81 2.37 -0.51 -11.81
N LYS A 82 3.17 -0.55 -12.88
CA LYS A 82 3.67 -1.78 -13.48
C LYS A 82 4.52 -2.59 -12.51
N ILE A 83 5.49 -1.96 -11.84
CA ILE A 83 6.34 -2.63 -10.83
C ILE A 83 5.48 -3.17 -9.69
N ALA A 84 4.45 -2.42 -9.26
CA ALA A 84 3.53 -2.85 -8.21
C ALA A 84 2.75 -4.11 -8.63
N PHE A 85 2.17 -4.15 -9.84
CA PHE A 85 1.52 -5.36 -10.36
C PHE A 85 2.48 -6.55 -10.46
N ASP A 86 3.66 -6.34 -11.05
CA ASP A 86 4.69 -7.39 -11.17
C ASP A 86 5.12 -7.94 -9.81
N THR A 87 5.28 -7.05 -8.83
CA THR A 87 5.67 -7.42 -7.48
C THR A 87 4.54 -8.16 -6.78
N ASN A 88 3.30 -7.68 -6.91
CA ASN A 88 2.12 -8.30 -6.31
C ASN A 88 1.91 -9.75 -6.82
N ARG A 89 2.10 -9.98 -8.12
CA ARG A 89 2.08 -11.33 -8.71
C ARG A 89 3.17 -12.23 -8.13
N LYS A 90 4.40 -11.73 -7.99
CA LYS A 90 5.54 -12.51 -7.45
C LYS A 90 5.33 -12.95 -6.01
N ILE A 91 4.72 -12.09 -5.18
CA ILE A 91 4.46 -12.41 -3.77
C ILE A 91 3.13 -13.15 -3.56
N GLY A 92 2.28 -13.24 -4.59
CA GLY A 92 0.99 -13.93 -4.53
C GLY A 92 -0.01 -13.30 -3.56
N SER A 93 0.03 -11.96 -3.42
CA SER A 93 -0.86 -11.25 -2.50
C SER A 93 -2.12 -10.73 -3.20
N GLN A 94 -3.22 -10.64 -2.45
CA GLN A 94 -4.49 -10.12 -2.95
C GLN A 94 -4.55 -8.59 -2.94
N SER A 95 -4.02 -7.96 -1.89
CA SER A 95 -4.12 -6.51 -1.67
C SER A 95 -2.88 -5.99 -0.96
N VAL A 96 -2.16 -5.06 -1.59
CA VAL A 96 -0.92 -4.48 -1.05
C VAL A 96 -0.76 -3.03 -1.50
N GLY A 97 -0.31 -2.17 -0.59
CA GLY A 97 0.22 -0.85 -0.90
C GLY A 97 1.74 -0.87 -1.05
N TYR A 98 2.25 -0.18 -2.06
CA TYR A 98 3.66 -0.08 -2.43
C TYR A 98 4.07 1.39 -2.44
N ASP A 99 5.07 1.75 -1.65
CA ASP A 99 5.60 3.11 -1.59
C ASP A 99 6.88 3.18 -2.42
N PHE A 100 6.92 4.14 -3.34
CA PHE A 100 8.02 4.33 -4.29
C PHE A 100 8.75 5.64 -4.04
N VAL A 101 10.07 5.54 -4.03
CA VAL A 101 11.02 6.66 -4.16
C VAL A 101 11.80 6.52 -5.45
N PHE A 102 12.53 7.55 -5.84
CA PHE A 102 13.27 7.60 -7.09
C PHE A 102 14.77 7.71 -6.85
N ASP A 103 15.56 6.99 -7.64
CA ASP A 103 17.02 7.14 -7.63
C ASP A 103 17.48 8.39 -8.41
N ILE A 104 18.80 8.60 -8.49
CA ILE A 104 19.40 9.75 -9.20
C ILE A 104 19.10 9.76 -10.72
N ASN A 105 18.74 8.62 -11.30
CA ASN A 105 18.35 8.47 -12.70
C ASN A 105 16.83 8.51 -12.88
N ASN A 106 16.10 8.90 -11.84
CA ASN A 106 14.64 8.91 -11.80
C ASN A 106 14.02 7.52 -12.02
N LYS A 107 14.71 6.46 -11.61
CA LYS A 107 14.16 5.10 -11.63
C LYS A 107 13.37 4.83 -10.34
N PRO A 108 12.14 4.29 -10.43
CA PRO A 108 11.34 3.96 -9.26
C PRO A 108 11.90 2.77 -8.48
N LEU A 109 11.94 2.91 -7.15
CA LEU A 109 12.40 1.93 -6.18
C LEU A 109 11.35 1.76 -5.08
N ILE A 110 10.99 0.52 -4.74
CA ILE A 110 10.09 0.24 -3.61
C ILE A 110 10.86 0.44 -2.30
N VAL A 111 10.34 1.31 -1.43
CA VAL A 111 10.89 1.54 -0.08
C VAL A 111 10.10 0.81 1.01
N GLU A 112 8.80 0.64 0.83
CA GLU A 112 7.89 -0.01 1.78
C GLU A 112 6.79 -0.78 1.02
N ILE A 113 6.36 -1.91 1.59
CA ILE A 113 5.08 -2.54 1.24
C ILE A 113 4.22 -2.72 2.49
N SER A 114 2.90 -2.63 2.35
CA SER A 114 1.97 -2.79 3.47
C SER A 114 0.68 -3.49 3.04
N TYR A 115 0.20 -4.43 3.87
CA TYR A 115 -1.07 -5.12 3.65
C TYR A 115 -2.29 -4.25 3.93
N GLY A 116 -2.10 -3.09 4.58
CA GLY A 116 -3.18 -2.19 4.98
C GLY A 116 -2.97 -0.77 4.47
N PHE A 117 -4.08 -0.07 4.24
CA PHE A 117 -4.08 1.35 3.90
C PHE A 117 -5.35 2.03 4.41
N GLY A 118 -5.28 3.34 4.67
CA GLY A 118 -6.42 4.13 5.14
C GLY A 118 -7.28 4.61 3.98
N VAL A 119 -8.53 4.16 3.92
CA VAL A 119 -9.46 4.37 2.78
C VAL A 119 -9.67 5.84 2.43
N ALA A 120 -9.94 6.70 3.42
CA ALA A 120 -10.35 8.09 3.19
C ALA A 120 -9.33 8.92 2.39
N ALA A 121 -8.06 8.55 2.44
CA ALA A 121 -7.02 9.23 1.67
C ALA A 121 -7.09 8.95 0.16
N TYR A 122 -7.89 7.98 -0.29
CA TYR A 122 -7.98 7.51 -1.67
C TYR A 122 -9.38 7.68 -2.29
N ASP A 123 -10.41 8.02 -1.51
CA ASP A 123 -11.73 8.35 -2.03
C ASP A 123 -11.70 9.43 -3.15
N PRO A 124 -10.78 10.42 -3.14
CA PRO A 124 -10.67 11.41 -4.22
C PRO A 124 -9.98 10.90 -5.50
N CYS A 125 -9.48 9.66 -5.55
CA CYS A 125 -8.79 9.15 -6.74
C CYS A 125 -9.72 9.17 -7.98
N PRO A 126 -9.28 9.73 -9.12
CA PRO A 126 -10.13 9.94 -10.28
C PRO A 126 -10.32 8.70 -11.17
N GLY A 127 -9.72 7.57 -10.78
CA GLY A 127 -9.77 6.32 -11.53
C GLY A 127 -8.72 5.32 -11.07
N TYR A 128 -8.58 4.26 -11.86
CA TYR A 128 -7.65 3.16 -11.58
C TYR A 128 -7.07 2.58 -12.88
N TRP A 129 -5.97 1.85 -12.77
CA TRP A 129 -5.39 1.02 -13.83
C TRP A 129 -5.85 -0.42 -13.69
N ASP A 130 -6.10 -1.09 -14.81
CA ASP A 130 -6.15 -2.55 -14.84
C ASP A 130 -4.74 -3.16 -14.99
N ALA A 131 -4.65 -4.49 -14.95
CA ALA A 131 -3.40 -5.23 -15.06
C ALA A 131 -2.68 -5.06 -16.42
N ASP A 132 -3.40 -4.62 -17.45
CA ASP A 132 -2.85 -4.27 -18.77
C ASP A 132 -2.39 -2.79 -18.82
N LEU A 133 -2.37 -2.10 -17.67
CA LEU A 133 -2.04 -0.69 -17.50
C LEU A 133 -2.98 0.27 -18.24
N LYS A 134 -4.20 -0.17 -18.57
CA LYS A 134 -5.22 0.70 -19.14
C LYS A 134 -5.90 1.49 -18.03
N TRP A 135 -5.99 2.80 -18.23
CA TRP A 135 -6.65 3.71 -17.31
C TRP A 135 -8.18 3.68 -17.47
N HIS A 136 -8.87 3.57 -16.34
CA HIS A 136 -10.33 3.62 -16.24
C HIS A 136 -10.73 4.79 -15.33
N PRO A 137 -11.25 5.90 -15.91
CA PRO A 137 -11.69 7.05 -15.12
C PRO A 137 -13.01 6.74 -14.41
N GLY A 138 -13.20 7.32 -13.22
CA GLY A 138 -14.43 7.22 -12.44
C GLY A 138 -14.17 6.90 -10.97
N SER A 139 -15.22 7.02 -10.17
CA SER A 139 -15.20 6.62 -8.76
C SER A 139 -15.23 5.10 -8.62
N PHE A 140 -14.63 4.60 -7.56
CA PHE A 140 -14.55 3.16 -7.27
C PHE A 140 -14.53 2.92 -5.76
N ASN A 141 -14.73 1.65 -5.37
CA ASN A 141 -14.70 1.21 -3.98
C ASN A 141 -13.64 0.10 -3.80
N PRO A 142 -12.46 0.41 -3.23
CA PRO A 142 -11.41 -0.58 -2.99
C PRO A 142 -11.88 -1.78 -2.16
N GLN A 143 -12.75 -1.56 -1.18
CA GLN A 143 -13.23 -2.59 -0.26
C GLN A 143 -14.13 -3.59 -0.97
N GLU A 144 -14.93 -3.13 -1.95
CA GLU A 144 -15.73 -3.99 -2.81
C GLU A 144 -14.81 -4.94 -3.59
N TRP A 145 -13.73 -4.43 -4.18
CA TRP A 145 -12.75 -5.27 -4.90
C TRP A 145 -12.08 -6.30 -4.00
N MET A 146 -11.74 -5.95 -2.75
CA MET A 146 -11.20 -6.94 -1.80
C MET A 146 -12.18 -8.09 -1.55
N VAL A 147 -13.46 -7.77 -1.39
CA VAL A 147 -14.52 -8.78 -1.19
C VAL A 147 -14.71 -9.63 -2.44
N GLU A 148 -14.73 -9.02 -3.63
CA GLU A 148 -14.78 -9.75 -4.90
C GLU A 148 -13.63 -10.76 -5.04
N GLU A 149 -12.41 -10.33 -4.75
CA GLU A 149 -11.23 -11.20 -4.83
C GLU A 149 -11.27 -12.34 -3.79
N LEU A 150 -11.81 -12.08 -2.60
CA LEU A 150 -12.02 -13.13 -1.59
C LEU A 150 -13.03 -14.18 -2.09
N ILE A 151 -14.16 -13.74 -2.66
CA ILE A 151 -15.19 -14.64 -3.20
C ILE A 151 -14.59 -15.51 -4.31
N LYS A 152 -13.87 -14.92 -5.27
CA LYS A 152 -13.20 -15.67 -6.36
C LYS A 152 -12.24 -16.73 -5.83
N THR A 153 -11.48 -16.39 -4.78
CA THR A 153 -10.53 -17.31 -4.15
C THR A 153 -11.26 -18.50 -3.53
N VAL A 154 -12.35 -18.25 -2.79
CA VAL A 154 -13.17 -19.30 -2.16
C VAL A 154 -13.81 -20.21 -3.22
N GLU A 155 -14.42 -19.64 -4.25
CA GLU A 155 -15.05 -20.42 -5.33
C GLU A 155 -14.06 -21.29 -6.09
N SER A 156 -12.85 -20.78 -6.34
CA SER A 156 -11.78 -21.53 -7.00
C SER A 156 -11.32 -22.72 -6.16
N ASN A 157 -11.22 -22.53 -4.84
CA ASN A 157 -10.86 -23.61 -3.91
C ASN A 157 -11.93 -24.70 -3.84
N VAL A 158 -13.22 -24.33 -3.90
CA VAL A 158 -14.34 -25.30 -3.94
C VAL A 158 -14.35 -26.12 -5.23
N LYS A 159 -14.00 -25.52 -6.37
CA LYS A 159 -13.95 -26.22 -7.67
C LYS A 159 -12.76 -27.17 -7.81
N ASN A 160 -11.68 -26.91 -7.07
CA ASN A 160 -10.42 -27.65 -7.16
C ASN A 160 -10.23 -28.70 -6.04
N GLY A 161 -11.16 -28.78 -5.07
CA GLY A 161 -11.15 -29.76 -3.97
C GLY A 161 -12.22 -30.82 -4.15
#